data_AF-A0A7K6RCN1-F1
#
_entry.id   AF-A0A7K6RCN1-F1
#
_cell.length_a   1.000
_cell.length_b   1.000
_cell.length_c   1.000
_cell.angle_alpha   90.00
_cell.angle_beta   90.00
_cell.angle_gamma   90.00
#
_symmetry.space_group_name_H-M   'P 1'
#
loop_
_entity.id
_entity.type
_entity.pdbx_description
1 polymer ?
#
loop_
_entity_poly.entity_id
_entity_poly.type
_entity_poly.pdbx_seq_one_letter_code
_entity_poly.pdbx_strand_id
1 'polypeptide(L)' 'GALPVLLALLGAARGLSTCRTLDLEAARRKRIEAVRGQILSKLRLPEPPPDPPPGRPLPEEVRALYNSTRELLRQRARL' A
#
# COMPACT_ATOMS: atom_id res chain seq x y z
N GLY A 1 15.27 16.39 -46.61
CA GLY A 1 15.09 17.16 -45.37
C GLY A 1 15.04 16.20 -44.20
N ALA A 2 15.92 16.35 -43.20
CA ALA A 2 16.02 15.43 -42.06
C ALA A 2 14.90 15.60 -41.02
N LEU A 3 14.30 16.79 -40.96
CA LEU A 3 13.23 17.14 -40.02
C LEU A 3 12.00 16.19 -40.07
N PRO A 4 11.39 15.90 -41.24
CA PRO A 4 10.23 15.00 -41.30
C PRO A 4 10.56 13.56 -40.88
N VAL A 5 11.77 13.09 -41.18
CA VAL A 5 12.25 11.75 -40.77
C VAL A 5 12.40 11.69 -39.26
N LEU A 6 12.95 12.74 -38.64
CA LEU A 6 13.08 12.85 -37.19
C LEU A 6 11.71 12.86 -36.48
N LEU A 7 10.74 13.60 -37.03
CA LEU A 7 9.36 13.63 -36.53
C LEU A 7 8.68 12.26 -36.59
N ALA A 8 8.86 11.53 -37.70
CA ALA A 8 8.31 10.19 -37.87
C ALA A 8 8.92 9.19 -36.86
N LEU A 9 10.23 9.25 -36.63
CA LEU A 9 10.93 8.41 -35.66
C LEU A 9 10.53 8.72 -34.21
N LEU A 10 10.31 9.99 -33.85
CA LEU A 10 9.77 10.36 -32.53
C LEU A 10 8.35 9.84 -32.32
N GLY A 11 7.50 9.92 -33.34
CA GLY A 11 6.14 9.38 -33.30
C GLY A 11 6.13 7.86 -33.11
N ALA A 12 6.99 7.15 -33.86
CA ALA A 12 7.17 5.70 -33.73
C ALA A 12 7.74 5.32 -32.35
N ALA A 13 8.75 6.02 -31.85
CA ALA A 13 9.35 5.76 -30.54
C ALA A 13 8.35 5.95 -29.39
N ARG A 14 7.44 6.93 -29.47
CA ARG A 14 6.34 7.10 -28.50
C ARG A 14 5.33 5.95 -28.59
N GLY A 15 5.11 5.37 -29.76
CA GLY A 15 4.24 4.20 -29.97
C GLY A 15 4.87 2.86 -29.55
N LEU A 16 6.20 2.76 -29.50
CA LEU A 16 6.92 1.59 -28.97
C LEU A 16 6.97 1.55 -27.43
N SER A 17 6.63 2.64 -26.75
CA SER A 17 6.48 2.65 -25.30
C SER A 17 5.11 2.07 -24.92
N THR A 18 5.09 0.78 -24.59
CA THR A 18 3.88 0.08 -24.11
C THR A 18 3.48 0.46 -22.69
N CYS A 19 4.28 1.30 -22.01
CA CYS A 19 4.00 1.79 -20.67
C CYS A 19 2.84 2.79 -20.70
N ARG A 20 1.63 2.29 -20.41
CA ARG A 20 0.48 3.14 -20.09
C ARG A 20 0.85 4.11 -18.96
N THR A 21 0.36 5.34 -19.04
CA THR A 21 0.37 6.26 -17.91
C THR A 21 -0.32 5.58 -16.72
N LEU A 22 0.43 5.38 -15.64
CA LEU A 22 -0.07 4.75 -14.44
C LEU A 22 -0.83 5.79 -13.61
N ASP A 23 -2.15 5.60 -13.48
CA ASP A 23 -2.94 6.36 -12.52
C ASP A 23 -2.64 5.85 -11.10
N LEU A 24 -1.72 6.55 -10.44
CA LEU A 24 -1.29 6.23 -9.08
C LEU A 24 -2.44 6.36 -8.07
N GLU A 25 -3.40 7.25 -8.29
CA GLU A 25 -4.56 7.40 -7.41
C GLU A 25 -5.51 6.21 -7.53
N ALA A 26 -5.77 5.75 -8.75
CA ALA A 26 -6.54 4.52 -8.97
C ALA A 26 -5.82 3.30 -8.38
N ALA A 27 -4.49 3.19 -8.54
CA ALA A 27 -3.71 2.11 -7.95
C ALA A 27 -3.73 2.15 -6.42
N ARG A 28 -3.61 3.34 -5.82
CA ARG A 28 -3.68 3.56 -4.37
C ARG A 28 -5.04 3.14 -3.81
N ARG A 29 -6.15 3.51 -4.45
CA ARG A 29 -7.51 3.09 -4.04
C ARG A 29 -7.66 1.57 -4.07
N LYS A 30 -7.20 0.91 -5.13
CA LYS A 30 -7.20 -0.57 -5.21
C LYS A 30 -6.35 -1.20 -4.11
N ARG A 31 -5.21 -0.59 -3.78
CA ARG A 31 -4.34 -1.08 -2.71
C ARG A 31 -4.98 -0.94 -1.34
N ILE A 32 -5.71 0.15 -1.07
CA ILE A 32 -6.45 0.34 0.19
C ILE A 32 -7.47 -0.80 0.38
N GLU A 33 -8.27 -1.10 -0.64
CA GLU A 33 -9.27 -2.18 -0.54
C GLU A 33 -8.65 -3.56 -0.40
N ALA A 34 -7.53 -3.82 -1.10
CA ALA A 34 -6.79 -5.07 -0.94
C ALA A 34 -6.22 -5.21 0.49
N VAL A 35 -5.66 -4.14 1.06
CA VAL A 35 -5.15 -4.13 2.44
C VAL A 35 -6.29 -4.30 3.44
N ARG A 36 -7.44 -3.67 3.22
CA ARG A 36 -8.66 -3.86 4.05
C ARG A 36 -9.04 -5.34 4.12
N GLY A 37 -9.19 -6.00 2.96
CA GLY A 37 -9.52 -7.42 2.90
C GLY A 37 -8.44 -8.32 3.51
N GLN A 38 -7.17 -7.97 3.32
CA GLN A 38 -6.05 -8.72 3.91
C GLN A 38 -6.06 -8.68 5.44
N ILE A 39 -6.34 -7.52 6.04
CA ILE A 39 -6.43 -7.37 7.50
C ILE A 39 -7.59 -8.21 8.04
N LEU A 40 -8.79 -8.08 7.45
CA LEU A 40 -9.97 -8.83 7.88
C LEU A 40 -9.76 -10.35 7.76
N SER A 41 -9.16 -10.82 6.67
CA SER A 41 -8.83 -12.22 6.46
C SER A 41 -7.83 -12.76 7.48
N LYS A 42 -6.77 -12.00 7.80
CA LYS A 42 -5.79 -12.38 8.83
C LYS A 42 -6.40 -12.47 10.23
N LEU A 43 -7.35 -11.60 10.54
CA LEU A 43 -8.10 -11.62 11.80
C LEU A 43 -9.27 -12.62 11.80
N ARG A 44 -9.56 -13.25 10.66
CA ARG A 44 -10.72 -14.14 10.44
C ARG A 44 -12.05 -13.45 10.75
N LEU A 45 -12.15 -12.16 10.42
CA LEU A 45 -13.35 -11.37 10.59
C LEU A 45 -14.05 -11.17 9.23
N PRO A 46 -15.38 -11.31 9.15
CA PRO A 46 -16.12 -11.03 7.92
C PRO A 46 -16.24 -9.52 7.66
N GLU A 47 -16.26 -8.69 8.71
CA GLU A 47 -16.41 -7.24 8.64
C GLU A 47 -15.71 -6.55 9.83
N PRO A 48 -15.51 -5.22 9.78
CA PRO A 48 -14.90 -4.48 10.90
C PRO A 48 -15.76 -4.56 12.18
N PRO A 49 -15.15 -4.78 13.36
CA PRO A 49 -15.88 -4.75 14.62
C PRO A 49 -16.34 -3.32 14.96
N PRO A 50 -17.36 -3.17 15.83
CA PRO A 50 -17.78 -1.87 16.31
C PRO A 50 -16.67 -1.17 17.10
N ASP A 51 -16.69 0.16 17.08
CA ASP A 51 -15.69 0.97 17.80
C ASP A 51 -15.76 0.74 19.32
N PRO A 52 -14.60 0.70 20.01
CA PRO A 52 -14.56 0.56 21.45
C PRO A 52 -15.12 1.82 22.14
N PRO A 53 -15.64 1.69 23.37
CA PRO A 53 -16.13 2.83 24.13
C PRO A 53 -15.02 3.87 24.36
N PRO A 54 -15.32 5.17 24.23
CA PRO A 54 -14.34 6.22 24.41
C PRO A 54 -13.82 6.26 25.85
N GLY A 55 -12.54 6.61 26.02
CA GLY A 55 -11.97 6.91 27.33
C GLY A 55 -11.45 5.72 28.14
N ARG A 56 -11.52 4.48 27.64
CA ARG A 56 -10.91 3.33 28.33
C ARG A 56 -9.41 3.25 28.03
N PRO A 57 -8.52 3.46 29.01
CA PRO A 57 -7.09 3.27 28.79
C PRO A 57 -6.77 1.78 28.57
N LEU A 58 -5.84 1.52 27.65
CA LEU A 58 -5.34 0.17 27.43
C LEU A 58 -4.52 -0.29 28.66
N PRO A 59 -4.76 -1.50 29.21
CA PRO A 59 -3.97 -2.04 30.32
C PRO A 59 -2.46 -2.01 30.04
N GLU A 60 -1.66 -1.81 31.09
CA GLU A 60 -0.21 -1.67 30.96
C GLU A 60 0.46 -2.92 30.38
N GLU A 61 0.03 -4.10 30.82
CA GLU A 61 0.55 -5.38 30.33
C GLU A 61 0.33 -5.56 28.82
N VAL A 62 -0.85 -5.19 28.31
CA VAL A 62 -1.18 -5.23 26.87
C VAL A 62 -0.28 -4.27 26.10
N ARG A 63 -0.05 -3.07 26.65
CA ARG A 63 0.84 -2.07 26.05
C ARG A 63 2.28 -2.55 26.03
N ALA A 64 2.75 -3.17 27.11
CA ALA A 64 4.09 -3.72 27.21
C ALA A 64 4.32 -4.84 26.17
N LEU A 65 3.35 -5.76 26.03
CA LEU A 65 3.39 -6.84 25.03
C LEU A 65 3.41 -6.31 23.59
N TYR A 66 2.61 -5.29 23.29
CA TYR A 66 2.63 -4.63 21.98
C TYR A 66 4.01 -4.00 21.70
N ASN A 67 4.57 -3.30 22.68
CA ASN A 67 5.85 -2.62 22.53
C ASN A 67 7.02 -3.60 22.35
N SER A 68 7.04 -4.71 23.09
CA SER A 68 8.09 -5.73 22.94
C SER A 68 8.06 -6.37 21.55
N THR A 69 6.86 -6.70 21.05
CA THR A 69 6.68 -7.25 19.69
C THR A 69 7.14 -6.26 18.62
N ARG A 70 6.81 -4.97 18.78
CA ARG A 70 7.27 -3.92 17.85
C ARG A 70 8.78 -3.78 17.83
N GLU A 71 9.42 -3.82 19.00
CA GLU A 71 10.87 -3.68 19.07
C GLU A 71 11.58 -4.87 18.43
N LEU A 72 11.09 -6.09 18.68
CA LEU A 72 11.60 -7.29 18.03
C LEU A 72 11.49 -7.23 16.49
N LEU A 73 10.37 -6.75 15.95
CA LEU A 73 10.19 -6.56 14.51
C LEU A 73 11.15 -5.50 13.93
N ARG A 74 11.40 -4.42 14.67
CA ARG A 74 12.38 -3.40 14.26
C ARG A 74 13.80 -3.94 14.22
N GLN A 75 14.19 -4.71 15.23
CA GLN A 75 15.50 -5.35 15.27
C GLN A 75 15.69 -6.28 14.07
N ARG A 76 14.67 -7.08 13.75
CA ARG A 76 14.69 -7.97 12.59
C ARG A 76 14.79 -7.24 11.25
N ALA A 77 14.15 -6.06 11.12
CA ALA A 77 14.20 -5.27 9.88
C ALA A 77 15.54 -4.54 9.66
N ARG A 78 16.39 -4.45 10.69
CA ARG A 78 17.75 -3.91 10.58
C ARG A 78 18.79 -4.95 10.15
N LEU A 79 18.41 -6.24 10.13
CA LEU A 79 19.17 -7.35 9.58
C LEU A 79 18.82 -7.54 8.11
#